data_AF-A0A925E1Z4-F1
#
_entry.id   AF-A0A925E1Z4-F1
#
_cell.length_a   1.000
_cell.length_b   1.000
_cell.length_c   1.000
_cell.angle_alpha   90.00
_cell.angle_beta   90.00
_cell.angle_gamma   90.00
#
_symmetry.space_group_name_H-M   'P 1'
#
loop_
_entity.id
_entity.type
_entity.pdbx_description
1 polymer ?
#
loop_
_entity_poly.entity_id
_entity_poly.type
_entity_poly.pdbx_seq_one_letter_code
_entity_poly.pdbx_strand_id
1 'polypeptide(L)'
;MPTVTPSLAPTLAPGAPSPTPLFGPTRTPAVGEAANGELITATRNPNAPIVEFFRADKPSVAPGEEVTLFWSTRGGSNVRIYQLDRDGQRNRLWNVAADGRQLVQTRTSERGQLDFVLIVGEEPLQTEQLLSVPLACPVPWFFAPAPTTCPDQIAEQTQIVEQSFERGRMIYLASSNEIYVLFNDGFDPAWVAFDNRYDPAIHPESAENFVPPPGFFQPIAILGFVWRGNDTVRNRLGLGIQPEVSFDSLIQRQGDNLYISSTSGTIVQLLPNGESWQIITPQPIEPTASEP
;
A
#
# COMPACT_ATOMS: atom_id res chain seq x y z
N MET A 1 66.34 -6.52 11.31
CA MET A 1 66.79 -7.34 10.17
C MET A 1 66.26 -8.75 10.41
N PRO A 2 65.51 -9.33 9.46
CA PRO A 2 66.12 -9.91 8.27
C PRO A 2 65.61 -9.34 6.95
N THR A 3 66.41 -9.67 5.93
CA THR A 3 66.44 -9.22 4.53
C THR A 3 65.53 -10.07 3.66
N VAL A 4 64.89 -9.45 2.67
CA VAL A 4 64.15 -10.13 1.59
C VAL A 4 64.92 -9.95 0.29
N THR A 5 65.14 -11.05 -0.45
CA THR A 5 65.76 -11.08 -1.79
C THR A 5 64.69 -11.54 -2.81
N PRO A 6 64.69 -11.03 -4.07
CA PRO A 6 63.51 -11.00 -4.93
C PRO A 6 63.35 -12.23 -5.83
N SER A 7 62.13 -12.47 -6.33
CA SER A 7 61.84 -13.51 -7.32
C SER A 7 61.21 -12.93 -8.58
N LEU A 8 61.66 -13.47 -9.72
CA LEU A 8 61.55 -12.97 -11.09
C LEU A 8 60.17 -13.21 -11.73
N ALA A 9 59.83 -12.32 -12.66
CA ALA A 9 58.61 -12.37 -13.47
C ALA A 9 58.63 -13.48 -14.54
N PRO A 10 57.48 -14.12 -14.84
CA PRO A 10 57.33 -14.93 -16.04
C PRO A 10 56.83 -14.11 -17.24
N THR A 11 57.57 -14.23 -18.35
CA THR A 11 57.21 -13.80 -19.70
C THR A 11 56.08 -14.68 -20.25
N LEU A 12 55.02 -14.08 -20.80
CA LEU A 12 54.03 -14.75 -21.64
C LEU A 12 53.69 -13.91 -22.88
N ALA A 13 53.80 -14.57 -24.03
CA ALA A 13 53.61 -14.05 -25.38
C ALA A 13 52.12 -13.89 -25.75
N PRO A 14 51.79 -13.15 -26.83
CA PRO A 14 50.47 -12.56 -27.06
C PRO A 14 49.55 -13.44 -27.93
N GLY A 15 48.28 -13.60 -27.53
CA GLY A 15 47.28 -14.27 -28.36
C GLY A 15 45.89 -14.44 -27.74
N ALA A 16 45.00 -13.47 -28.03
CA ALA A 16 43.52 -13.57 -28.07
C ALA A 16 42.75 -13.67 -26.72
N PRO A 17 41.43 -13.36 -26.70
CA PRO A 17 40.90 -12.07 -26.24
C PRO A 17 40.17 -12.15 -24.90
N SER A 18 40.29 -11.09 -24.10
CA SER A 18 39.56 -10.92 -22.83
C SER A 18 38.41 -9.91 -23.03
N PRO A 19 37.22 -10.14 -22.42
CA PRO A 19 35.98 -9.41 -22.70
C PRO A 19 36.03 -7.93 -22.32
N THR A 20 35.46 -7.11 -23.20
CA THR A 20 35.36 -5.66 -23.13
C THR A 20 34.57 -5.19 -21.89
N PRO A 21 35.15 -4.36 -20.99
CA PRO A 21 34.38 -3.67 -19.97
C PRO A 21 33.55 -2.54 -20.59
N LEU A 22 32.25 -2.55 -20.29
CA LEU A 22 31.18 -1.69 -20.81
C LEU A 22 31.15 -0.28 -20.17
N PHE A 23 32.32 0.29 -19.85
CA PHE A 23 32.41 1.65 -19.32
C PHE A 23 33.51 2.40 -20.08
N GLY A 24 33.09 3.08 -21.14
CA GLY A 24 33.92 4.03 -21.88
C GLY A 24 34.01 5.38 -21.14
N PRO A 25 35.14 6.09 -21.24
CA PRO A 25 35.39 7.33 -20.50
C PRO A 25 34.51 8.50 -20.99
N THR A 26 34.00 9.24 -20.01
CA THR A 26 33.30 10.53 -20.12
C THR A 26 34.04 11.48 -21.06
N ARG A 27 33.42 11.82 -22.19
CA ARG A 27 33.87 12.93 -23.05
C ARG A 27 33.43 14.24 -22.42
N THR A 28 34.38 14.99 -21.90
CA THR A 28 34.25 16.44 -21.67
C THR A 28 34.06 17.13 -23.02
N PRO A 29 32.99 17.92 -23.24
CA PRO A 29 32.89 18.74 -24.45
C PRO A 29 33.88 19.91 -24.37
N ALA A 30 34.68 20.05 -25.42
CA ALA A 30 35.56 21.18 -25.65
C ALA A 30 34.75 22.44 -26.02
N VAL A 31 35.16 23.58 -25.46
CA VAL A 31 34.63 24.90 -25.80
C VAL A 31 35.33 25.41 -27.05
N GLY A 32 34.54 25.81 -28.05
CA GLY A 32 34.88 26.82 -29.06
C GLY A 32 35.02 26.31 -30.48
N GLU A 33 33.98 26.52 -31.31
CA GLU A 33 34.05 27.38 -32.51
C GLU A 33 32.63 27.59 -33.05
N ALA A 34 32.19 28.86 -33.09
CA ALA A 34 30.86 29.25 -33.52
C ALA A 34 30.83 29.48 -35.04
N ALA A 35 29.90 28.83 -35.75
CA ALA A 35 29.42 29.28 -37.05
C ALA A 35 27.97 28.83 -37.25
N ASN A 36 27.05 29.78 -37.02
CA ASN A 36 25.66 29.81 -37.47
C ASN A 36 24.80 28.57 -37.20
N GLY A 37 24.69 28.21 -35.93
CA GLY A 37 23.48 27.59 -35.39
C GLY A 37 22.90 28.56 -34.38
N GLU A 38 21.69 29.05 -34.63
CA GLU A 38 20.94 29.92 -33.73
C GLU A 38 20.91 29.31 -32.32
N LEU A 39 21.78 29.81 -31.45
CA LEU A 39 21.75 29.50 -30.04
C LEU A 39 20.49 30.18 -29.51
N ILE A 40 19.38 29.44 -29.45
CA ILE A 40 18.21 29.87 -28.69
C ILE A 40 18.62 29.83 -27.22
N THR A 41 19.32 30.88 -26.80
CA THR A 41 19.40 31.26 -25.41
C THR A 41 17.99 31.73 -25.11
N ALA A 42 17.13 30.82 -24.63
CA ALA A 42 15.82 31.19 -24.12
C ALA A 42 16.09 32.23 -23.03
N THR A 43 16.01 33.49 -23.41
CA THR A 43 16.20 34.61 -22.50
C THR A 43 15.01 34.48 -21.57
N ARG A 44 15.22 33.95 -20.35
CA ARG A 44 14.18 33.88 -19.32
C ARG A 44 13.66 35.30 -19.22
N ASN A 45 12.47 35.54 -19.77
CA ASN A 45 11.86 36.86 -19.72
C ASN A 45 11.78 37.19 -18.22
N PRO A 46 12.48 38.23 -17.73
CA PRO A 46 12.53 38.52 -16.29
C PRO A 46 11.14 38.90 -15.74
N ASN A 47 10.19 39.19 -16.62
CA ASN A 47 8.78 39.44 -16.31
C ASN A 47 7.87 38.21 -16.51
N ALA A 48 8.42 37.05 -16.90
CA ALA A 48 7.63 35.83 -17.02
C ALA A 48 7.12 35.38 -15.64
N PRO A 49 5.90 34.82 -15.58
CA PRO A 49 5.38 34.31 -14.31
C PRO A 49 6.12 33.10 -13.77
N ILE A 50 6.42 33.14 -12.48
CA ILE A 50 7.12 32.09 -11.75
C ILE A 50 6.35 31.80 -10.46
N VAL A 51 6.15 30.53 -10.18
CA VAL A 51 5.72 30.05 -8.86
C VAL A 51 6.97 29.72 -8.06
N GLU A 52 7.20 30.42 -6.95
CA GLU A 52 8.35 30.13 -6.07
C GLU A 52 8.08 28.91 -5.20
N PHE A 53 6.88 28.82 -4.63
CA PHE A 53 6.39 27.61 -3.97
C PHE A 53 4.85 27.57 -3.96
N PHE A 54 4.30 26.36 -3.85
CA PHE A 54 2.90 26.11 -3.56
C PHE A 54 2.77 24.85 -2.70
N ARG A 55 2.27 24.99 -1.46
CA ARG A 55 2.26 23.90 -0.46
C ARG A 55 1.08 24.02 0.50
N ALA A 56 0.74 22.93 1.19
CA ALA A 56 -0.20 22.91 2.30
C ALA A 56 0.53 22.98 3.66
N ASP A 57 -0.19 23.33 4.73
CA ASP A 57 0.28 23.23 6.13
C ASP A 57 0.51 21.78 6.58
N LYS A 58 -0.33 20.85 6.10
CA LYS A 58 -0.31 19.45 6.51
C LYS A 58 -0.07 18.54 5.29
N PRO A 59 0.64 17.40 5.47
CA PRO A 59 0.82 16.41 4.41
C PRO A 59 -0.44 15.59 4.14
N SER A 60 -1.40 15.55 5.07
CA SER A 60 -2.73 14.95 4.90
C SER A 60 -3.76 15.66 5.77
N VAL A 61 -5.03 15.57 5.40
CA VAL A 61 -6.14 16.31 6.05
C VAL A 61 -7.30 15.37 6.33
N ALA A 62 -7.85 15.37 7.54
CA ALA A 62 -9.05 14.59 7.83
C ALA A 62 -10.29 15.22 7.16
N PRO A 63 -11.21 14.43 6.58
CA PRO A 63 -12.43 14.95 5.96
C PRO A 63 -13.27 15.76 6.95
N GLY A 64 -13.61 16.99 6.59
CA GLY A 64 -14.29 17.97 7.45
C GLY A 64 -13.36 18.90 8.21
N GLU A 65 -12.04 18.67 8.18
CA GLU A 65 -11.06 19.63 8.70
C GLU A 65 -10.72 20.74 7.69
N GLU A 66 -10.01 21.74 8.21
CA GLU A 66 -9.43 22.83 7.43
C GLU A 66 -8.01 22.46 6.96
N VAL A 67 -7.72 22.86 5.73
CA VAL A 67 -6.36 22.88 5.16
C VAL A 67 -5.98 24.29 4.75
N THR A 68 -4.75 24.70 5.06
CA THR A 68 -4.25 26.01 4.66
C THR A 68 -3.23 25.86 3.55
N LEU A 69 -3.51 26.47 2.40
CA LEU A 69 -2.59 26.55 1.27
C LEU A 69 -1.71 27.80 1.42
N PHE A 70 -0.44 27.68 1.07
CA PHE A 70 0.55 28.77 1.04
C PHE A 70 1.23 28.81 -0.31
N TRP A 71 1.40 30.01 -0.86
CA TRP A 71 2.13 30.22 -2.10
C TRP A 71 2.94 31.53 -2.07
N SER A 72 3.94 31.58 -2.94
CA SER A 72 4.70 32.78 -3.29
C SER A 72 4.91 32.78 -4.80
N THR A 73 4.74 33.92 -5.45
CA THR A 73 4.84 34.04 -6.92
C THR A 73 5.57 35.32 -7.31
N ARG A 74 6.18 35.29 -8.50
CA ARG A 74 6.93 36.41 -9.03
C ARG A 74 6.68 36.57 -10.53
N GLY A 75 6.43 37.80 -10.96
CA GLY A 75 6.12 38.11 -12.35
C GLY A 75 4.67 37.72 -12.68
N GLY A 76 3.85 38.69 -13.08
CA GLY A 76 2.41 38.49 -13.30
C GLY A 76 1.54 39.14 -12.22
N SER A 77 0.40 39.67 -12.66
CA SER A 77 -0.55 40.44 -11.82
C SER A 77 -1.83 39.68 -11.51
N ASN A 78 -2.04 38.52 -12.15
CA ASN A 78 -3.26 37.73 -12.03
C ASN A 78 -2.90 36.35 -11.46
N VAL A 79 -3.26 36.11 -10.20
CA VAL A 79 -2.98 34.86 -9.50
C VAL A 79 -4.30 34.21 -9.09
N ARG A 80 -4.47 32.96 -9.50
CA ARG A 80 -5.69 32.20 -9.34
C ARG A 80 -5.39 30.81 -8.82
N ILE A 81 -6.17 30.35 -7.84
CA ILE A 81 -6.17 28.96 -7.41
C ILE A 81 -7.47 28.34 -7.86
N TYR A 82 -7.39 27.18 -8.52
CA TYR A 82 -8.54 26.33 -8.76
C TYR A 82 -8.46 25.08 -7.90
N GLN A 83 -9.57 24.67 -7.32
CA GLN A 83 -9.77 23.30 -6.84
C GLN A 83 -10.31 22.47 -8.00
N LEU A 84 -9.70 21.33 -8.22
CA LEU A 84 -10.11 20.36 -9.23
C LEU A 84 -11.04 19.32 -8.58
N ASP A 85 -12.01 18.83 -9.33
CA ASP A 85 -12.73 17.61 -8.97
C ASP A 85 -11.96 16.36 -9.43
N ARG A 86 -12.57 15.18 -9.24
CA ARG A 86 -11.93 13.89 -9.60
C ARG A 86 -11.69 13.71 -11.09
N ASP A 87 -12.41 14.45 -11.94
CA ASP A 87 -12.26 14.40 -13.39
C ASP A 87 -11.26 15.48 -13.88
N GLY A 88 -10.59 16.17 -12.95
CA GLY A 88 -9.65 17.26 -13.22
C GLY A 88 -10.34 18.56 -13.66
N GLN A 89 -11.66 18.66 -13.54
CA GLN A 89 -12.40 19.87 -13.89
C GLN A 89 -12.27 20.92 -12.80
N ARG A 90 -12.12 22.18 -13.22
CA ARG A 90 -12.02 23.33 -12.32
C ARG A 90 -13.38 23.61 -11.68
N ASN A 91 -13.55 23.20 -10.43
CA ASN A 91 -14.83 23.31 -9.72
C ASN A 91 -14.95 24.61 -8.89
N ARG A 92 -13.86 25.03 -8.23
CA ARG A 92 -13.85 26.22 -7.39
C ARG A 92 -12.68 27.13 -7.73
N LEU A 93 -12.90 28.44 -7.75
CA LEU A 93 -11.89 29.45 -8.06
C LEU A 93 -11.71 30.41 -6.88
N TRP A 94 -10.46 30.72 -6.57
CA TRP A 94 -10.08 31.84 -5.71
C TRP A 94 -9.15 32.77 -6.49
N ASN A 95 -9.51 34.06 -6.58
CA ASN A 95 -8.58 35.11 -7.01
C ASN A 95 -7.78 35.54 -5.78
N VAL A 96 -6.46 35.43 -5.86
CA VAL A 96 -5.58 35.61 -4.71
C VAL A 96 -4.46 36.61 -5.02
N ALA A 97 -3.80 37.11 -3.97
CA ALA A 97 -2.62 37.95 -4.12
C ALA A 97 -1.41 37.13 -4.61
N ALA A 98 -0.34 37.83 -5.02
CA ALA A 98 0.90 37.19 -5.47
C ALA A 98 1.50 36.24 -4.42
N ASP A 99 1.43 36.64 -3.15
CA ASP A 99 1.86 35.85 -2.01
C ASP A 99 0.73 35.81 -0.98
N GLY A 100 0.55 34.67 -0.34
CA GLY A 100 -0.50 34.58 0.66
C GLY A 100 -0.76 33.19 1.21
N ARG A 101 -1.89 33.13 1.91
CA ARG A 101 -2.47 31.90 2.43
C ARG A 101 -3.96 31.85 2.14
N GLN A 102 -4.47 30.67 1.84
CA GLN A 102 -5.88 30.43 1.58
C GLN A 102 -6.32 29.25 2.43
N LEU A 103 -7.32 29.50 3.28
CA LEU A 103 -7.96 28.46 4.06
C LEU A 103 -9.05 27.80 3.21
N VAL A 104 -9.03 26.48 3.17
CA VAL A 104 -9.99 25.65 2.43
C VAL A 104 -10.66 24.70 3.43
N GLN A 105 -11.99 24.78 3.47
CA GLN A 105 -12.83 23.88 4.25
C GLN A 105 -13.08 22.61 3.45
N THR A 106 -12.68 21.46 3.98
CA THR A 106 -12.98 20.16 3.38
C THR A 106 -14.37 19.68 3.82
N ARG A 107 -15.00 18.82 3.04
CA ARG A 107 -16.29 18.22 3.42
C ARG A 107 -16.07 16.86 4.05
N THR A 108 -16.90 16.49 5.01
CA THR A 108 -16.88 15.15 5.63
C THR A 108 -17.16 14.02 4.64
N SER A 109 -17.74 14.32 3.47
CA SER A 109 -17.98 13.37 2.38
C SER A 109 -16.82 13.24 1.39
N GLU A 110 -15.80 14.11 1.45
CA GLU A 110 -14.66 14.05 0.54
C GLU A 110 -13.79 12.82 0.85
N ARG A 111 -13.25 12.19 -0.19
CA ARG A 111 -12.40 10.98 -0.11
C ARG A 111 -11.34 11.02 -1.19
N GLY A 112 -10.19 10.42 -0.92
CA GLY A 112 -9.06 10.35 -1.85
C GLY A 112 -8.08 11.48 -1.60
N GLN A 113 -8.06 12.48 -2.48
CA GLN A 113 -7.18 13.64 -2.39
C GLN A 113 -7.90 14.91 -2.84
N LEU A 114 -7.36 16.05 -2.42
CA LEU A 114 -7.76 17.37 -2.89
C LEU A 114 -6.70 17.88 -3.86
N ASP A 115 -7.11 18.12 -5.10
CA ASP A 115 -6.24 18.61 -6.14
C ASP A 115 -6.44 20.12 -6.35
N PHE A 116 -5.35 20.86 -6.32
CA PHE A 116 -5.32 22.31 -6.54
C PHE A 116 -4.36 22.66 -7.65
N VAL A 117 -4.71 23.67 -8.46
CA VAL A 117 -3.80 24.28 -9.43
C VAL A 117 -3.69 25.77 -9.15
N LEU A 118 -2.47 26.24 -8.96
CA LEU A 118 -2.12 27.66 -8.89
C LEU A 118 -1.71 28.13 -10.30
N ILE A 119 -2.35 29.19 -10.79
CA ILE A 119 -2.07 29.79 -12.09
C ILE A 119 -1.63 31.23 -11.87
N VAL A 120 -0.49 31.59 -12.47
CA VAL A 120 0.10 32.93 -12.39
C VAL A 120 0.22 33.50 -13.80
N GLY A 121 -0.37 34.66 -14.04
CA GLY A 121 -0.39 35.33 -15.33
C GLY A 121 -1.64 35.07 -16.16
N GLU A 122 -1.55 35.41 -17.43
CA GLU A 122 -2.60 35.26 -18.44
C GLU A 122 -1.96 34.78 -19.75
N GLU A 123 -2.70 34.03 -20.56
CA GLU A 123 -2.18 33.60 -21.85
C GLU A 123 -1.72 34.79 -22.71
N PRO A 124 -0.57 34.69 -23.41
CA PRO A 124 0.25 33.50 -23.59
C PRO A 124 1.34 33.28 -22.52
N LEU A 125 1.46 34.18 -21.55
CA LEU A 125 2.49 34.13 -20.50
C LEU A 125 1.83 33.74 -19.18
N GLN A 126 1.59 32.44 -19.00
CA GLN A 126 1.11 31.88 -17.74
C GLN A 126 1.95 30.70 -17.29
N THR A 127 2.01 30.50 -15.98
CA THR A 127 2.64 29.35 -15.33
C THR A 127 1.63 28.68 -14.42
N GLU A 128 1.56 27.35 -14.46
CA GLU A 128 0.68 26.55 -13.62
C GLU A 128 1.51 25.64 -12.68
N GLN A 129 1.06 25.46 -11.44
CA GLN A 129 1.64 24.54 -10.47
C GLN A 129 0.54 23.72 -9.78
N LEU A 130 0.67 22.40 -9.80
CA LEU A 130 -0.24 21.49 -9.11
C LEU A 130 0.20 21.22 -7.67
N LEU A 131 -0.78 21.04 -6.80
CA LEU A 131 -0.64 20.58 -5.43
C LEU A 131 -1.75 19.56 -5.13
N SER A 132 -1.36 18.37 -4.70
CA SER A 132 -2.29 17.33 -4.26
C SER A 132 -2.14 17.09 -2.76
N VAL A 133 -3.24 17.14 -2.02
CA VAL A 133 -3.27 16.92 -0.57
C VAL A 133 -4.13 15.68 -0.29
N PRO A 134 -3.55 14.56 0.17
CA PRO A 134 -4.31 13.35 0.47
C PRO A 134 -5.24 13.58 1.66
N LEU A 135 -6.46 13.06 1.55
CA LEU A 135 -7.41 13.02 2.65
C LEU A 135 -7.17 11.78 3.48
N ALA A 136 -7.04 11.96 4.81
CA ALA A 136 -6.98 10.86 5.74
C ALA A 136 -8.31 10.10 5.78
N CYS A 137 -8.28 8.85 6.20
CA CYS A 137 -9.53 8.12 6.38
C CYS A 137 -10.29 8.64 7.61
N PRO A 138 -11.61 8.90 7.51
CA PRO A 138 -12.42 9.29 8.67
C PRO A 138 -12.37 8.26 9.79
N VAL A 139 -12.18 6.99 9.39
CA VAL A 139 -12.00 5.85 10.27
C VAL A 139 -10.63 5.25 9.99
N PRO A 140 -9.78 5.04 11.02
CA PRO A 140 -8.47 4.45 10.82
C PRO A 140 -8.58 2.93 10.58
N TRP A 141 -7.63 2.42 9.80
CA TRP A 141 -7.35 0.98 9.75
C TRP A 141 -6.69 0.54 11.06
N PHE A 142 -6.97 -0.68 11.52
CA PHE A 142 -6.33 -1.24 12.72
C PHE A 142 -4.90 -1.76 12.47
N PHE A 143 -4.39 -1.65 11.24
CA PHE A 143 -3.07 -2.15 10.84
C PHE A 143 -2.37 -1.17 9.87
N ALA A 144 -1.06 -1.35 9.70
CA ALA A 144 -0.24 -0.60 8.76
C ALA A 144 0.66 -1.55 7.95
N PRO A 145 0.91 -1.35 6.64
CA PRO A 145 0.47 -0.20 5.85
C PRO A 145 -1.03 -0.26 5.55
N ALA A 146 -1.69 0.87 5.73
CA ALA A 146 -3.11 1.02 5.47
C ALA A 146 -3.38 1.03 3.95
N PRO A 147 -4.46 0.36 3.48
CA PRO A 147 -4.97 0.54 2.13
C PRO A 147 -5.26 2.02 1.79
N THR A 148 -5.21 2.36 0.50
CA THR A 148 -5.55 3.71 0.00
C THR A 148 -7.05 4.02 0.11
N THR A 149 -7.88 2.99 0.13
CA THR A 149 -9.31 3.07 0.38
C THR A 149 -9.60 2.98 1.88
N CYS A 150 -10.60 3.74 2.30
CA CYS A 150 -10.98 3.81 3.71
C CYS A 150 -11.86 2.64 4.13
N PRO A 151 -11.75 2.20 5.39
CA PRO A 151 -12.66 1.20 5.93
C PRO A 151 -14.06 1.80 6.11
N ASP A 152 -15.08 0.93 6.09
CA ASP A 152 -16.48 1.35 6.21
C ASP A 152 -16.84 1.74 7.64
N GLN A 153 -16.20 1.09 8.61
CA GLN A 153 -16.46 1.24 10.04
C GLN A 153 -15.21 0.96 10.85
N ILE A 154 -15.24 1.34 12.13
CA ILE A 154 -14.15 1.04 13.07
C ILE A 154 -13.92 -0.47 13.17
N ALA A 155 -12.72 -0.87 13.57
CA ALA A 155 -12.43 -2.29 13.76
C ALA A 155 -13.33 -2.89 14.84
N GLU A 156 -13.91 -4.04 14.52
CA GLU A 156 -14.78 -4.81 15.40
C GLU A 156 -13.95 -5.88 16.09
N GLN A 157 -14.12 -6.01 17.41
CA GLN A 157 -13.52 -7.10 18.17
C GLN A 157 -14.44 -8.33 18.12
N THR A 158 -13.89 -9.48 17.76
CA THR A 158 -14.60 -10.76 17.73
C THR A 158 -13.68 -11.88 18.19
N GLN A 159 -14.24 -12.87 18.86
CA GLN A 159 -13.55 -14.14 19.05
C GLN A 159 -13.45 -14.87 17.70
N ILE A 160 -12.30 -15.49 17.44
CA ILE A 160 -12.11 -16.35 16.27
C ILE A 160 -11.55 -17.71 16.67
N VAL A 161 -11.71 -18.69 15.76
CA VAL A 161 -10.99 -19.98 15.83
C VAL A 161 -10.27 -20.17 14.51
N GLU A 162 -8.97 -20.44 14.56
CA GLU A 162 -8.11 -20.50 13.39
C GLU A 162 -7.29 -21.79 13.37
N GLN A 163 -7.18 -22.41 12.21
CA GLN A 163 -6.26 -23.53 11.99
C GLN A 163 -5.59 -23.45 10.62
N SER A 164 -4.27 -23.68 10.59
CA SER A 164 -3.49 -23.78 9.35
C SER A 164 -3.45 -25.23 8.85
N PHE A 165 -3.52 -25.38 7.53
CA PHE A 165 -3.55 -26.65 6.82
C PHE A 165 -2.41 -26.73 5.81
N GLU A 166 -2.18 -27.93 5.27
CA GLU A 166 -1.17 -28.17 4.22
C GLU A 166 -1.31 -27.20 3.03
N ARG A 167 -2.55 -26.93 2.61
CA ARG A 167 -2.85 -26.14 1.41
C ARG A 167 -3.89 -25.05 1.69
N GLY A 168 -3.83 -24.45 2.86
CA GLY A 168 -4.74 -23.35 3.18
C GLY A 168 -4.96 -23.15 4.67
N ARG A 169 -6.12 -22.59 5.01
CA ARG A 169 -6.52 -22.34 6.40
C ARG A 169 -8.03 -22.27 6.54
N MET A 170 -8.49 -22.47 7.77
CA MET A 170 -9.87 -22.24 8.16
C MET A 170 -9.92 -21.22 9.29
N ILE A 171 -10.89 -20.31 9.21
CA ILE A 171 -11.11 -19.25 10.19
C ILE A 171 -12.60 -19.18 10.49
N TYR A 172 -12.99 -19.41 11.74
CA TYR A 172 -14.33 -19.14 12.22
C TYR A 172 -14.39 -17.76 12.85
N LEU A 173 -15.41 -16.96 12.52
CA LEU A 173 -15.68 -15.65 13.12
C LEU A 173 -16.95 -15.73 13.97
N ALA A 174 -16.84 -15.42 15.26
CA ALA A 174 -17.98 -15.46 16.18
C ALA A 174 -19.04 -14.38 15.89
N SER A 175 -18.63 -13.19 15.43
CA SER A 175 -19.56 -12.07 15.17
C SER A 175 -20.56 -12.35 14.06
N SER A 176 -20.15 -13.04 12.99
CA SER A 176 -21.04 -13.48 11.91
C SER A 176 -21.49 -14.94 12.03
N ASN A 177 -20.87 -15.72 12.93
CA ASN A 177 -21.08 -17.16 13.08
C ASN A 177 -20.81 -17.94 11.77
N GLU A 178 -19.75 -17.54 11.04
CA GLU A 178 -19.35 -18.12 9.76
C GLU A 178 -17.96 -18.74 9.83
N ILE A 179 -17.73 -19.75 9.00
CA ILE A 179 -16.44 -20.39 8.76
C ILE A 179 -15.96 -20.02 7.37
N TYR A 180 -14.82 -19.35 7.29
CA TYR A 180 -14.10 -19.05 6.07
C TYR A 180 -13.06 -20.14 5.82
N VAL A 181 -13.15 -20.77 4.65
CA VAL A 181 -12.19 -21.75 4.14
C VAL A 181 -11.38 -21.10 3.04
N LEU A 182 -10.07 -20.98 3.25
CA LEU A 182 -9.13 -20.33 2.34
C LEU A 182 -8.22 -21.38 1.72
N PHE A 183 -8.20 -21.46 0.39
CA PHE A 183 -7.43 -22.44 -0.36
C PHE A 183 -6.16 -21.81 -0.95
N ASN A 184 -5.03 -22.52 -0.83
CA ASN A 184 -3.74 -22.13 -1.40
C ASN A 184 -3.31 -23.09 -2.54
N ASP A 185 -4.28 -23.63 -3.26
CA ASP A 185 -4.06 -24.61 -4.34
C ASP A 185 -4.10 -24.00 -5.74
N GLY A 186 -4.41 -22.70 -5.85
CA GLY A 186 -4.49 -21.97 -7.11
C GLY A 186 -5.78 -22.20 -7.91
N PHE A 187 -6.79 -22.85 -7.33
CA PHE A 187 -8.08 -23.07 -7.97
C PHE A 187 -9.17 -22.10 -7.49
N ASP A 188 -10.15 -21.84 -8.35
CA ASP A 188 -11.32 -21.04 -8.03
C ASP A 188 -12.46 -21.87 -7.41
N PRO A 189 -13.21 -21.32 -6.44
CA PRO A 189 -12.91 -20.08 -5.74
C PRO A 189 -11.71 -20.26 -4.80
N ALA A 190 -10.96 -19.18 -4.58
CA ALA A 190 -9.80 -19.15 -3.67
C ALA A 190 -10.23 -19.21 -2.19
N TRP A 191 -11.46 -18.81 -1.88
CA TRP A 191 -12.04 -19.00 -0.56
C TRP A 191 -13.56 -19.19 -0.63
N VAL A 192 -14.14 -19.84 0.38
CA VAL A 192 -15.60 -20.06 0.52
C VAL A 192 -16.00 -19.84 1.98
N ALA A 193 -17.19 -19.29 2.20
CA ALA A 193 -17.79 -19.18 3.54
C ALA A 193 -18.89 -20.23 3.76
N PHE A 194 -19.01 -20.70 4.99
CA PHE A 194 -20.05 -21.63 5.45
C PHE A 194 -20.68 -21.12 6.74
N ASP A 195 -21.99 -21.24 6.87
CA ASP A 195 -22.66 -21.04 8.16
C ASP A 195 -22.19 -22.10 9.17
N ASN A 196 -22.00 -21.68 10.42
CA ASN A 196 -21.74 -22.64 11.50
C ASN A 196 -22.98 -23.47 11.81
N ARG A 197 -22.87 -24.78 11.58
CA ARG A 197 -23.90 -25.79 11.90
C ARG A 197 -23.43 -26.82 12.93
N TYR A 198 -22.24 -26.62 13.51
CA TYR A 198 -21.74 -27.48 14.56
C TYR A 198 -22.57 -27.27 15.84
N ASP A 199 -22.90 -28.37 16.49
CA ASP A 199 -23.64 -28.39 17.75
C ASP A 199 -22.95 -29.42 18.65
N PRO A 200 -22.26 -28.99 19.72
CA PRO A 200 -21.51 -29.88 20.58
C PRO A 200 -22.38 -30.90 21.34
N ALA A 201 -23.70 -30.71 21.40
CA ALA A 201 -24.61 -31.64 22.06
C ALA A 201 -24.90 -32.90 21.22
N ILE A 202 -24.78 -32.81 19.88
CA ILE A 202 -25.17 -33.90 18.97
C ILE A 202 -24.09 -34.26 17.94
N HIS A 203 -23.16 -33.36 17.66
CA HIS A 203 -22.10 -33.58 16.69
C HIS A 203 -20.81 -33.97 17.42
N PRO A 204 -20.13 -35.05 17.00
CA PRO A 204 -18.86 -35.42 17.60
C PRO A 204 -17.82 -34.35 17.29
N GLU A 205 -16.99 -34.02 18.29
CA GLU A 205 -15.93 -33.02 18.17
C GLU A 205 -14.87 -33.44 17.14
N SER A 206 -14.47 -34.72 17.13
CA SER A 206 -13.48 -35.30 16.23
C SER A 206 -13.97 -36.64 15.67
N ALA A 207 -13.33 -37.16 14.62
CA ALA A 207 -13.51 -38.54 14.20
C ALA A 207 -12.55 -39.43 15.02
N GLU A 208 -13.10 -40.23 15.93
CA GLU A 208 -12.35 -41.09 16.86
C GLU A 208 -11.44 -42.10 16.15
N ASN A 209 -11.89 -42.63 15.00
CA ASN A 209 -11.15 -43.65 14.24
C ASN A 209 -10.17 -43.04 13.23
N PHE A 210 -10.03 -41.72 13.19
CA PHE A 210 -9.09 -41.05 12.31
C PHE A 210 -7.82 -40.68 13.09
N VAL A 211 -6.76 -41.45 12.88
CA VAL A 211 -5.43 -41.16 13.45
C VAL A 211 -4.62 -40.39 12.40
N PRO A 212 -4.38 -39.08 12.58
CA PRO A 212 -3.58 -38.31 11.64
C PRO A 212 -2.13 -38.83 11.62
N PRO A 213 -1.42 -38.75 10.48
CA PRO A 213 -0.01 -39.07 10.42
C PRO A 213 0.81 -38.18 11.37
N PRO A 214 2.02 -38.60 11.79
CA PRO A 214 2.88 -37.79 12.65
C PRO A 214 3.12 -36.39 12.09
N GLY A 215 2.96 -35.36 12.94
CA GLY A 215 3.10 -33.96 12.56
C GLY A 215 1.84 -33.32 11.96
N PHE A 216 0.77 -34.08 11.78
CA PHE A 216 -0.51 -33.58 11.31
C PHE A 216 -1.58 -33.65 12.39
N PHE A 217 -2.59 -32.81 12.23
CA PHE A 217 -3.68 -32.62 13.16
C PHE A 217 -5.01 -32.77 12.43
N GLN A 218 -5.92 -33.52 13.05
CA GLN A 218 -7.32 -33.53 12.65
C GLN A 218 -7.97 -32.21 13.14
N PRO A 219 -8.68 -31.48 12.27
CA PRO A 219 -9.53 -30.37 12.70
C PRO A 219 -10.67 -30.85 13.57
N ILE A 220 -11.02 -30.10 14.61
CA ILE A 220 -12.01 -30.49 15.61
C ILE A 220 -13.16 -29.47 15.69
N ALA A 221 -14.20 -29.83 16.44
CA ALA A 221 -15.35 -28.97 16.73
C ALA A 221 -15.92 -28.27 15.49
N ILE A 222 -15.97 -26.93 15.50
CA ILE A 222 -16.56 -26.09 14.46
C ILE A 222 -15.84 -26.28 13.11
N LEU A 223 -14.51 -26.19 13.11
CA LEU A 223 -13.72 -26.32 11.88
C LEU A 223 -13.74 -27.77 11.37
N GLY A 224 -13.61 -28.72 12.30
CA GLY A 224 -13.71 -30.16 12.05
C GLY A 224 -15.03 -30.59 11.46
N PHE A 225 -16.13 -29.96 11.86
CA PHE A 225 -17.45 -30.26 11.31
C PHE A 225 -17.52 -30.00 9.80
N VAL A 226 -17.05 -28.82 9.36
CA VAL A 226 -17.00 -28.47 7.93
C VAL A 226 -15.99 -29.34 7.18
N TRP A 227 -14.80 -29.56 7.76
CA TRP A 227 -13.77 -30.37 7.12
C TRP A 227 -14.18 -31.85 6.94
N ARG A 228 -14.85 -32.44 7.93
CA ARG A 228 -15.34 -33.83 7.83
C ARG A 228 -16.57 -33.94 6.93
N GLY A 229 -17.45 -32.93 6.94
CA GLY A 229 -18.71 -32.93 6.20
C GLY A 229 -18.61 -32.53 4.73
N ASN A 230 -17.46 -32.01 4.27
CA ASN A 230 -17.29 -31.52 2.90
C ASN A 230 -16.00 -32.08 2.27
N ASP A 231 -16.16 -33.05 1.36
CA ASP A 231 -15.04 -33.70 0.67
C ASP A 231 -14.20 -32.73 -0.15
N THR A 232 -14.81 -31.72 -0.77
CA THR A 232 -14.09 -30.69 -1.53
C THR A 232 -13.18 -29.89 -0.61
N VAL A 233 -13.69 -29.43 0.54
CA VAL A 233 -12.89 -28.71 1.55
C VAL A 233 -11.74 -29.58 2.02
N ARG A 234 -12.02 -30.83 2.41
CA ARG A 234 -11.02 -31.78 2.90
C ARG A 234 -9.90 -32.02 1.88
N ASN A 235 -10.27 -32.32 0.64
CA ASN A 235 -9.31 -32.67 -0.40
C ASN A 235 -8.44 -31.48 -0.79
N ARG A 236 -9.03 -30.28 -0.91
CA ARG A 236 -8.31 -29.06 -1.27
C ARG A 236 -7.35 -28.63 -0.16
N LEU A 237 -7.80 -28.58 1.11
CA LEU A 237 -6.97 -28.16 2.25
C LEU A 237 -5.91 -29.18 2.66
N GLY A 238 -6.24 -30.47 2.64
CA GLY A 238 -5.44 -31.50 3.30
C GLY A 238 -5.67 -31.53 4.82
N LEU A 239 -4.64 -31.89 5.59
CA LEU A 239 -4.69 -31.96 7.05
C LEU A 239 -4.19 -30.68 7.72
N GLY A 240 -4.56 -30.50 9.00
CA GLY A 240 -4.01 -29.45 9.84
C GLY A 240 -2.53 -29.67 10.07
N ILE A 241 -1.71 -28.62 9.98
CA ILE A 241 -0.27 -28.67 10.28
C ILE A 241 0.04 -28.14 11.70
N GLN A 242 -1.00 -27.64 12.38
CA GLN A 242 -0.99 -27.23 13.77
C GLN A 242 -2.38 -27.43 14.37
N PRO A 243 -2.52 -27.52 15.70
CA PRO A 243 -3.84 -27.46 16.36
C PRO A 243 -4.57 -26.17 16.05
N GLU A 244 -5.90 -26.19 16.16
CA GLU A 244 -6.69 -24.96 16.13
C GLU A 244 -6.43 -24.10 17.38
N VAL A 245 -6.52 -22.78 17.20
CA VAL A 245 -6.30 -21.79 18.27
C VAL A 245 -7.50 -20.85 18.31
N SER A 246 -7.99 -20.56 19.52
CA SER A 246 -9.04 -19.56 19.74
C SER A 246 -8.50 -18.36 20.49
N PHE A 247 -8.87 -17.16 20.05
CA PHE A 247 -8.41 -15.89 20.60
C PHE A 247 -9.32 -14.74 20.15
N ASP A 248 -9.24 -13.61 20.85
CA ASP A 248 -9.89 -12.37 20.44
C ASP A 248 -9.09 -11.69 19.31
N SER A 249 -9.79 -11.33 18.24
CA SER A 249 -9.21 -10.73 17.04
C SER A 249 -9.95 -9.44 16.68
N LEU A 250 -9.33 -8.62 15.83
CA LEU A 250 -9.94 -7.49 15.18
C LEU A 250 -10.27 -7.82 13.73
N ILE A 251 -11.47 -7.43 13.31
CA ILE A 251 -11.91 -7.48 11.92
C ILE A 251 -12.32 -6.10 11.43
N GLN A 252 -12.17 -5.84 10.14
CA GLN A 252 -12.64 -4.61 9.52
C GLN A 252 -13.02 -4.86 8.06
N ARG A 253 -14.01 -4.11 7.57
CA ARG A 253 -14.54 -4.22 6.21
C ARG A 253 -14.28 -2.95 5.41
N GLN A 254 -14.11 -3.14 4.11
CA GLN A 254 -14.09 -2.08 3.10
C GLN A 254 -14.81 -2.60 1.87
N GLY A 255 -16.05 -2.15 1.67
CA GLY A 255 -16.99 -2.80 0.76
C GLY A 255 -17.11 -4.29 1.09
N ASP A 256 -16.92 -5.14 0.07
CA ASP A 256 -16.98 -6.60 0.20
C ASP A 256 -15.66 -7.23 0.66
N ASN A 257 -14.60 -6.43 0.86
CA ASN A 257 -13.34 -6.93 1.41
C ASN A 257 -13.44 -7.14 2.92
N LEU A 258 -12.83 -8.22 3.41
CA LEU A 258 -12.73 -8.52 4.84
C LEU A 258 -11.28 -8.64 5.26
N TYR A 259 -10.90 -7.92 6.32
CA TYR A 259 -9.56 -7.94 6.92
C TYR A 259 -9.68 -8.53 8.33
N ILE A 260 -8.83 -9.51 8.65
CA ILE A 260 -8.87 -10.27 9.91
C ILE A 260 -7.45 -10.33 10.48
N SER A 261 -7.23 -9.94 11.75
CA SER A 261 -5.95 -10.21 12.39
C SER A 261 -5.77 -11.70 12.72
N SER A 262 -4.60 -12.23 12.39
CA SER A 262 -4.18 -13.61 12.64
C SER A 262 -3.35 -13.71 13.93
N THR A 263 -3.27 -14.91 14.51
CA THR A 263 -2.38 -15.21 15.67
C THR A 263 -0.91 -14.84 15.43
N SER A 264 -0.48 -14.90 14.17
CA SER A 264 0.88 -14.54 13.73
C SER A 264 1.19 -13.05 13.73
N GLY A 265 0.22 -12.19 14.07
CA GLY A 265 0.35 -10.73 13.93
C GLY A 265 0.24 -10.24 12.48
N THR A 266 -0.11 -11.11 11.55
CA THR A 266 -0.40 -10.77 10.15
C THR A 266 -1.89 -10.48 9.96
N ILE A 267 -2.26 -9.83 8.85
CA ILE A 267 -3.65 -9.60 8.47
C ILE A 267 -4.01 -10.50 7.31
N VAL A 268 -5.09 -11.26 7.44
CA VAL A 268 -5.71 -12.00 6.34
C VAL A 268 -6.70 -11.07 5.65
N GLN A 269 -6.50 -10.82 4.37
CA GLN A 269 -7.47 -10.12 3.54
C GLN A 269 -8.20 -11.13 2.65
N LEU A 270 -9.53 -11.07 2.64
CA LEU A 270 -10.39 -11.76 1.69
C LEU A 270 -10.89 -10.74 0.67
N LEU A 271 -10.62 -10.98 -0.62
CA LEU A 271 -11.25 -10.22 -1.71
C LEU A 271 -12.67 -10.72 -1.97
N PRO A 272 -13.53 -9.93 -2.61
CA PRO A 272 -14.95 -10.25 -2.76
C PRO A 272 -15.20 -11.58 -3.47
N ASN A 273 -16.34 -12.21 -3.18
CA ASN A 273 -16.89 -13.33 -3.95
C ASN A 273 -15.97 -14.54 -4.16
N GLY A 274 -15.03 -14.81 -3.24
CA GLY A 274 -14.13 -15.94 -3.37
C GLY A 274 -12.97 -15.72 -4.36
N GLU A 275 -12.76 -14.48 -4.85
CA GLU A 275 -11.80 -14.18 -5.92
C GLU A 275 -10.36 -14.48 -5.51
N SER A 276 -9.91 -13.93 -4.38
CA SER A 276 -8.60 -14.25 -3.83
C SER A 276 -8.54 -13.94 -2.34
N TRP A 277 -7.46 -14.37 -1.70
CA TRP A 277 -7.11 -13.95 -0.36
C TRP A 277 -5.59 -13.76 -0.27
N GLN A 278 -5.16 -12.92 0.67
CA GLN A 278 -3.73 -12.65 0.87
C GLN A 278 -3.39 -12.40 2.33
N ILE A 279 -2.10 -12.48 2.63
CA ILE A 279 -1.55 -12.14 3.94
C ILE A 279 -0.80 -10.82 3.81
N ILE A 280 -1.19 -9.84 4.62
CA ILE A 280 -0.50 -8.57 4.77
C ILE A 280 0.33 -8.66 6.06
N THR A 281 1.63 -8.39 5.96
CA THR A 281 2.52 -8.34 7.12
C THR A 281 2.63 -6.90 7.61
N PRO A 282 2.12 -6.57 8.80
CA PRO A 282 2.22 -5.23 9.31
C PRO A 282 3.67 -4.79 9.47
N GLN A 283 3.96 -3.54 9.12
CA GLN A 283 5.26 -2.95 9.40
C GLN A 283 5.28 -2.47 10.85
N PRO A 284 6.37 -2.70 11.62
CA PRO A 284 6.52 -2.07 12.91
C PRO A 284 6.43 -0.55 12.76
N ILE A 285 5.60 0.10 13.57
CA ILE A 285 5.61 1.55 13.67
C ILE A 285 6.92 1.91 14.39
N GLU A 286 7.94 2.36 13.66
CA GLU A 286 9.13 2.92 14.29
C GLU A 286 8.69 4.13 15.12
N PRO A 287 8.98 4.16 16.44
CA PRO A 287 8.74 5.36 17.22
C PRO A 287 9.61 6.45 16.63
N THR A 288 8.98 7.53 16.15
CA THR A 288 9.67 8.77 15.78
C THR A 288 10.62 9.12 16.91
N ALA A 289 11.92 9.05 16.63
CA ALA A 289 12.94 9.46 17.57
C ALA A 289 12.62 10.89 18.00
N SER A 290 12.28 11.06 19.27
CA SER A 290 12.33 12.36 19.92
C SER A 290 13.77 12.85 19.80
N GLU A 291 14.00 13.76 18.86
CA GLU A 291 15.30 14.42 18.69
C GLU A 291 15.51 15.36 19.91
N PRO A 292 16.74 15.41 20.47
CA PRO A 292 17.05 16.04 21.77
C PRO A 292 16.92 17.57 21.80
#